data_AF-A0A673B9E0-F1
#
_entry.id   AF-A0A673B9E0-F1
#
_cell.length_a   1.000
_cell.length_b   1.000
_cell.length_c   1.000
_cell.angle_alpha   90.00
_cell.angle_beta   90.00
_cell.angle_gamma   90.00
#
_symmetry.space_group_name_H-M   'P 1'
#
loop_
_entity.id
_entity.type
_entity.pdbx_description
1 polymer ?
#
loop_
_entity_poly.entity_id
_entity_poly.type
_entity_poly.pdbx_seq_one_letter_code
_entity_poly.pdbx_strand_id
1 'polypeptide(L)'
;ICLYLMILHHLGIVGSFLGTWHDIAVGKKCSHAHQTPRGEAAIGKLDLATSTTENKLKMTRSVLRQGTCHQMSGDYELTSTPGRFFYHVAKWNADVDAYVVHTNYKEYAIMIMKKTRGLGDETTSVKLYSRTMDVRPTILEDFKTLARQQGLTDENITIKQNKGDCVPGEQVEEPVSLTLLQRVRRYVVPTLKGPAEEVEGSGDDTPLFNGTEACKATPDTGPCFGTLRRYFYNSTSMSCEVFMFGGCLGNQNNFENERECLQRCRTEAVCRLPMVPQPCTGQPSIWAFDSTNGLCVPYKKGYCQGNGNKFYTKAECDEYCGVVKDGEISRTFKIHTSTM
;
A
#
# COMPACT_ATOMS: atom_id res chain seq x y z
N ILE A 1 3.38 35.24 5.22
CA ILE A 1 3.28 34.25 4.12
C ILE A 1 3.53 32.82 4.63
N CYS A 2 4.68 32.48 5.23
CA CYS A 2 4.95 31.11 5.72
C CYS A 2 3.86 30.48 6.61
N LEU A 3 3.35 31.19 7.65
CA LEU A 3 2.28 30.63 8.49
C LEU A 3 1.02 30.27 7.68
N TYR A 4 0.66 31.08 6.68
CA TYR A 4 -0.56 30.87 5.90
C TYR A 4 -0.43 29.65 4.96
N LEU A 5 0.75 29.41 4.39
CA LEU A 5 1.04 28.18 3.66
C LEU A 5 1.04 26.94 4.57
N MET A 6 1.61 27.04 5.78
CA MET A 6 1.56 25.93 6.74
C MET A 6 0.13 25.60 7.17
N ILE A 7 -0.72 26.62 7.39
CA ILE A 7 -2.14 26.46 7.72
C ILE A 7 -2.91 25.83 6.55
N LEU A 8 -2.69 26.27 5.31
CA LEU A 8 -3.32 25.67 4.12
C LEU A 8 -2.88 24.22 3.90
N HIS A 9 -1.61 23.89 4.15
CA HIS A 9 -1.10 22.52 4.05
C HIS A 9 -1.68 21.62 5.17
N HIS A 10 -1.82 22.15 6.39
CA HIS A 10 -2.52 21.48 7.50
C HIS A 10 -3.99 21.21 7.15
N LEU A 11 -4.71 22.22 6.65
CA LEU A 11 -6.11 22.10 6.24
C LEU A 11 -6.31 21.11 5.09
N GLY A 12 -5.40 21.06 4.11
CA GLY A 12 -5.43 20.09 3.02
C GLY A 12 -5.19 18.64 3.48
N ILE A 13 -4.25 18.44 4.42
CA ILE A 13 -3.97 17.12 5.01
C ILE A 13 -5.15 16.66 5.89
N VAL A 14 -5.68 17.54 6.75
CA VAL A 14 -6.86 17.26 7.58
C VAL A 14 -8.07 16.95 6.71
N GLY A 15 -8.35 17.78 5.70
CA GLY A 15 -9.45 17.59 4.75
C GLY A 15 -9.40 16.25 4.02
N SER A 16 -8.21 15.81 3.61
CA SER A 16 -7.99 14.50 2.98
C SER A 16 -8.26 13.32 3.92
N PHE A 17 -8.17 13.52 5.23
CA PHE A 17 -8.41 12.49 6.25
C PHE A 17 -9.86 12.43 6.76
N LEU A 18 -10.70 13.43 6.43
CA LEU A 18 -12.13 13.46 6.76
C LEU A 18 -12.93 12.34 6.07
N GLY A 19 -14.18 12.19 6.48
CA GLY A 19 -15.13 11.20 5.98
C GLY A 19 -15.08 9.88 6.74
N THR A 20 -15.66 8.84 6.14
CA THR A 20 -15.82 7.51 6.73
C THR A 20 -14.54 6.67 6.66
N TRP A 21 -14.31 5.91 7.72
CA TRP A 21 -13.27 4.90 7.89
C TRP A 21 -13.85 3.68 8.64
N HIS A 22 -13.25 2.50 8.46
CA HIS A 22 -13.69 1.24 9.07
C HIS A 22 -12.54 0.64 9.87
N ASP A 23 -12.76 0.26 11.15
CA ASP A 23 -11.67 -0.10 12.07
C ASP A 23 -11.26 -1.59 12.04
N ILE A 24 -10.72 -2.00 10.87
CA ILE A 24 -10.39 -3.37 10.44
C ILE A 24 -9.61 -4.20 11.46
N ALA A 25 -8.56 -3.64 12.07
CA ALA A 25 -7.72 -4.39 13.01
C ALA A 25 -7.20 -3.52 14.16
N VAL A 26 -6.93 -4.15 15.29
CA VAL A 26 -6.35 -3.52 16.48
C VAL A 26 -5.33 -4.42 17.15
N GLY A 27 -4.14 -3.89 17.42
CA GLY A 27 -3.10 -4.50 18.23
C GLY A 27 -3.00 -3.79 19.57
N LYS A 28 -3.09 -4.52 20.69
CA LYS A 28 -2.93 -3.96 22.04
C LYS A 28 -2.60 -5.03 23.07
N LYS A 29 -1.77 -4.70 24.06
CA LYS A 29 -1.58 -5.59 25.23
C LYS A 29 -2.84 -5.55 26.08
N CYS A 30 -3.53 -6.68 26.18
CA CYS A 30 -4.68 -6.85 27.09
C CYS A 30 -4.42 -7.97 28.08
N SER A 31 -4.62 -7.70 29.36
CA SER A 31 -4.71 -8.73 30.39
C SER A 31 -5.81 -9.72 30.03
N HIS A 32 -5.57 -11.03 30.25
CA HIS A 32 -6.39 -12.11 29.72
C HIS A 32 -7.87 -12.09 30.19
N ALA A 33 -8.18 -11.42 31.30
CA ALA A 33 -9.51 -11.38 31.93
C ALA A 33 -10.62 -10.63 31.14
N HIS A 34 -10.30 -9.91 30.06
CA HIS A 34 -11.28 -9.08 29.31
C HIS A 34 -11.23 -9.29 27.79
N GLN A 35 -10.77 -10.45 27.33
CA GLN A 35 -10.82 -10.78 25.90
C GLN A 35 -12.26 -11.11 25.49
N THR A 36 -12.83 -10.31 24.58
CA THR A 36 -13.90 -10.79 23.70
C THR A 36 -13.32 -11.96 22.89
N PRO A 37 -14.07 -13.05 22.62
CA PRO A 37 -13.55 -14.19 21.87
C PRO A 37 -12.91 -13.76 20.54
N ARG A 38 -11.71 -14.27 20.24
CA ARG A 38 -11.05 -14.04 18.95
C ARG A 38 -11.98 -14.50 17.85
N GLY A 39 -12.43 -13.57 17.01
CA GLY A 39 -13.37 -13.81 15.91
C GLY A 39 -14.76 -13.16 16.07
N GLU A 40 -15.19 -12.74 17.26
CA GLU A 40 -16.54 -12.15 17.40
C GLU A 40 -16.63 -10.65 17.08
N ALA A 41 -15.50 -9.94 17.18
CA ALA A 41 -15.45 -8.48 17.08
C ALA A 41 -15.83 -7.98 15.67
N ALA A 42 -16.90 -7.19 15.59
CA ALA A 42 -17.32 -6.52 14.36
C ALA A 42 -16.38 -5.35 14.00
N ILE A 43 -16.16 -5.16 12.70
CA ILE A 43 -15.69 -3.88 12.15
C ILE A 43 -16.68 -2.78 12.57
N GLY A 44 -16.15 -1.66 13.05
CA GLY A 44 -16.92 -0.47 13.39
C GLY A 44 -16.61 0.67 12.44
N LYS A 45 -17.66 1.42 12.10
CA LYS A 45 -17.61 2.65 11.31
C LYS A 45 -17.06 3.80 12.17
N LEU A 46 -16.23 4.64 11.58
CA LEU A 46 -15.65 5.85 12.15
C LEU A 46 -15.85 7.00 11.15
N ASP A 47 -16.72 7.94 11.49
CA ASP A 47 -16.95 9.15 10.70
C ASP A 47 -16.20 10.33 11.32
N LEU A 48 -15.34 10.96 10.51
CA LEU A 48 -14.50 12.09 10.87
C LEU A 48 -14.96 13.36 10.14
N ALA A 49 -15.34 14.39 10.89
CA ALA A 49 -15.83 15.67 10.37
C ALA A 49 -15.14 16.87 11.05
N THR A 50 -15.16 18.03 10.42
CA THR A 50 -14.81 19.29 11.09
C THR A 50 -15.76 19.54 12.26
N SER A 51 -15.23 19.85 13.45
CA SER A 51 -16.09 20.25 14.57
C SER A 51 -16.63 21.67 14.37
N THR A 52 -17.67 22.03 15.12
CA THR A 52 -18.17 23.41 15.20
C THR A 52 -17.29 24.31 16.06
N THR A 53 -16.25 23.75 16.69
CA THR A 53 -15.23 24.47 17.45
C THR A 53 -13.91 24.49 16.68
N GLU A 54 -13.23 25.64 16.67
CA GLU A 54 -11.95 25.80 15.97
C GLU A 54 -10.90 24.81 16.50
N ASN A 55 -10.03 24.35 15.60
CA ASN A 55 -8.97 23.36 15.87
C ASN A 55 -9.46 22.02 16.46
N LYS A 56 -10.73 21.65 16.30
CA LYS A 56 -11.24 20.33 16.68
C LYS A 56 -11.87 19.57 15.52
N LEU A 57 -11.76 18.25 15.59
CA LEU A 57 -12.26 17.30 14.62
C LEU A 57 -13.27 16.38 15.31
N LYS A 58 -14.53 16.46 14.90
CA LYS A 58 -15.61 15.66 15.47
C LYS A 58 -15.48 14.22 14.97
N MET A 59 -15.29 13.30 15.90
CA MET A 59 -15.23 11.87 15.68
C MET A 59 -16.54 11.23 16.13
N THR A 60 -17.11 10.35 15.30
CA THR A 60 -18.25 9.50 15.67
C THR A 60 -17.95 8.06 15.28
N ARG A 61 -18.07 7.12 16.21
CA ARG A 61 -17.80 5.69 16.00
C ARG A 61 -19.03 4.86 16.31
N SER A 62 -19.51 4.10 15.32
CA SER A 62 -20.58 3.09 15.47
C SER A 62 -19.98 1.68 15.47
N VAL A 63 -20.49 0.76 16.29
CA VAL A 63 -20.06 -0.64 16.30
C VAL A 63 -21.19 -1.58 16.73
N LEU A 64 -21.33 -2.71 16.04
CA LEU A 64 -22.22 -3.79 16.45
C LEU A 64 -21.58 -4.61 17.57
N ARG A 65 -22.29 -4.81 18.67
CA ARG A 65 -21.87 -5.66 19.80
C ARG A 65 -23.09 -6.41 20.34
N GLN A 66 -23.04 -7.75 20.35
CA GLN A 66 -24.11 -8.59 20.88
C GLN A 66 -25.50 -8.22 20.30
N GLY A 67 -25.58 -8.13 18.96
CA GLY A 67 -26.80 -7.72 18.24
C GLY A 67 -27.19 -6.24 18.36
N THR A 68 -26.59 -5.49 19.28
CA THR A 68 -26.93 -4.07 19.53
C THR A 68 -25.91 -3.13 18.89
N CYS A 69 -26.38 -2.11 18.16
CA CYS A 69 -25.51 -1.06 17.65
C CYS A 69 -25.20 -0.03 18.73
N HIS A 70 -23.92 0.19 19.03
CA HIS A 70 -23.47 1.22 19.96
C HIS A 70 -22.72 2.32 19.20
N GLN A 71 -23.13 3.57 19.42
CA GLN A 71 -22.44 4.75 18.92
C GLN A 71 -21.80 5.54 20.06
N MET A 72 -20.65 6.14 19.78
CA MET A 72 -19.95 7.09 20.64
C MET A 72 -19.41 8.24 19.80
N SER A 73 -19.46 9.46 20.32
CA SER A 73 -18.87 10.64 19.68
C SER A 73 -17.98 11.40 20.64
N GLY A 74 -17.05 12.17 20.10
CA GLY A 74 -16.17 13.06 20.85
C GLY A 74 -15.35 13.94 19.91
N ASP A 75 -14.82 15.04 20.42
CA ASP A 75 -13.93 15.92 19.66
C ASP A 75 -12.47 15.54 19.88
N TYR A 76 -11.71 15.49 18.79
CA TYR A 76 -10.25 15.35 18.80
C TYR A 76 -9.62 16.71 18.55
N GLU A 77 -8.64 17.09 19.35
CA GLU A 77 -7.92 18.35 19.22
C GLU A 77 -6.82 18.19 18.17
N LEU A 78 -6.81 19.10 17.19
CA LEU A 78 -5.77 19.19 16.18
C LEU A 78 -4.52 19.79 16.82
N THR A 79 -3.42 19.05 16.77
CA THR A 79 -2.13 19.56 17.27
C THR A 79 -1.38 20.33 16.17
N SER A 80 -0.34 21.06 16.55
CA SER A 80 0.56 21.73 15.59
C SER A 80 1.29 20.73 14.66
N THR A 81 1.33 19.44 15.00
CA THR A 81 1.92 18.37 14.19
C THR A 81 0.86 17.73 13.28
N PRO A 82 0.98 17.82 11.94
CA PRO A 82 0.05 17.14 11.02
C PRO A 82 -0.02 15.64 11.30
N GLY A 83 -1.23 15.07 11.28
CA GLY A 83 -1.45 13.65 11.56
C GLY A 83 -1.34 13.23 13.03
N ARG A 84 -1.07 14.16 13.96
CA ARG A 84 -1.20 13.94 15.41
C ARG A 84 -2.46 14.62 15.95
N PHE A 85 -3.29 13.82 16.61
CA PHE A 85 -4.52 14.22 17.27
C PHE A 85 -4.42 13.93 18.77
N PHE A 86 -4.99 14.80 19.60
CA PHE A 86 -5.05 14.64 21.04
C PHE A 86 -6.50 14.57 21.52
N TYR A 87 -6.83 13.72 22.49
CA TYR A 87 -8.14 13.76 23.14
C TYR A 87 -8.13 13.20 24.57
N HIS A 88 -8.91 13.83 25.44
CA HIS A 88 -9.11 13.38 26.82
C HIS A 88 -10.33 12.46 26.95
N VAL A 89 -10.18 11.35 27.68
CA VAL A 89 -11.26 10.38 27.91
C VAL A 89 -11.76 10.47 29.36
N ALA A 90 -12.69 11.38 29.61
CA ALA A 90 -13.22 11.71 30.94
C ALA A 90 -13.63 10.48 31.78
N LYS A 91 -14.29 9.49 31.17
CA LYS A 91 -14.72 8.24 31.85
C LYS A 91 -13.56 7.47 32.53
N TRP A 92 -12.34 7.64 32.05
CA TRP A 92 -11.16 6.92 32.55
C TRP A 92 -10.07 7.84 33.09
N ASN A 93 -10.34 9.15 33.17
CA ASN A 93 -9.37 10.22 33.44
C ASN A 93 -8.02 9.97 32.76
N ALA A 94 -8.03 9.92 31.44
CA ALA A 94 -6.92 9.41 30.66
C ALA A 94 -6.77 10.16 29.33
N ASP A 95 -5.55 10.55 29.03
CA ASP A 95 -5.19 11.29 27.82
C ASP A 95 -4.74 10.32 26.73
N VAL A 96 -5.06 10.66 25.48
CA VAL A 96 -4.70 9.86 24.31
C VAL A 96 -4.07 10.74 23.24
N ASP A 97 -2.83 10.41 22.91
CA ASP A 97 -2.12 10.91 21.73
C ASP A 97 -2.23 9.88 20.60
N ALA A 98 -2.85 10.26 19.48
CA ALA A 98 -3.04 9.43 18.31
C ALA A 98 -2.23 9.97 17.12
N TYR A 99 -1.41 9.11 16.52
CA TYR A 99 -0.51 9.42 15.42
C TYR A 99 -0.86 8.59 14.19
N VAL A 100 -1.12 9.22 13.05
CA VAL A 100 -1.20 8.53 11.76
C VAL A 100 0.23 8.24 11.29
N VAL A 101 0.58 6.96 11.16
CA VAL A 101 1.94 6.52 10.83
C VAL A 101 2.06 6.18 9.35
N HIS A 102 1.06 5.50 8.80
CA HIS A 102 0.97 5.20 7.37
C HIS A 102 -0.44 5.51 6.88
N THR A 103 -0.60 6.31 5.84
CA THR A 103 -1.87 6.47 5.14
C THR A 103 -1.62 6.94 3.72
N ASN A 104 -2.48 6.52 2.79
CA ASN A 104 -2.61 7.12 1.46
C ASN A 104 -3.88 7.98 1.33
N TYR A 105 -4.58 8.25 2.45
CA TYR A 105 -5.85 8.98 2.60
C TYR A 105 -7.08 8.40 1.87
N LYS A 106 -6.85 7.64 0.80
CA LYS A 106 -7.87 7.11 -0.13
C LYS A 106 -8.25 5.65 0.11
N GLU A 107 -7.42 4.88 0.82
CA GLU A 107 -7.63 3.44 1.01
C GLU A 107 -7.47 3.04 2.48
N TYR A 108 -6.36 3.38 3.13
CA TYR A 108 -6.08 2.91 4.49
C TYR A 108 -5.37 3.94 5.36
N ALA A 109 -5.45 3.75 6.68
CA ALA A 109 -4.67 4.47 7.68
C ALA A 109 -4.27 3.56 8.84
N ILE A 110 -2.96 3.42 9.08
CA ILE A 110 -2.41 2.77 10.27
C ILE A 110 -2.06 3.85 11.29
N MET A 111 -2.61 3.73 12.49
CA MET A 111 -2.45 4.70 13.57
C MET A 111 -1.84 4.04 14.81
N ILE A 112 -0.88 4.71 15.45
CA ILE A 112 -0.44 4.40 16.82
C ILE A 112 -1.19 5.32 17.76
N MET A 113 -1.77 4.77 18.83
CA MET A 113 -2.37 5.56 19.90
C MET A 113 -1.72 5.21 21.24
N LYS A 114 -1.09 6.21 21.84
CA LYS A 114 -0.50 6.19 23.17
C LYS A 114 -1.53 6.72 24.16
N LYS A 115 -1.93 5.91 25.13
CA LYS A 115 -2.86 6.28 26.18
C LYS A 115 -2.15 6.33 27.52
N THR A 116 -2.21 7.47 28.18
CA THR A 116 -1.61 7.70 29.51
C THR A 116 -2.71 7.77 30.57
N ARG A 117 -2.51 7.14 31.73
CA ARG A 117 -3.38 7.29 32.91
C ARG A 117 -2.54 7.68 34.12
N GLY A 118 -2.93 8.77 34.79
CA GLY A 118 -2.33 9.18 36.06
C GLY A 118 -0.80 9.23 36.04
N LEU A 119 -0.18 8.78 37.14
CA LEU A 119 1.27 8.76 37.35
C LEU A 119 1.96 7.52 36.71
N GLY A 120 1.88 7.41 35.37
CA GLY A 120 2.84 6.59 34.59
C GLY A 120 2.31 5.36 33.86
N ASP A 121 1.01 5.05 33.92
CA ASP A 121 0.43 3.95 33.13
C ASP A 121 0.27 4.38 31.65
N GLU A 122 1.36 4.30 30.87
CA GLU A 122 1.34 4.46 29.41
C GLU A 122 1.05 3.12 28.71
N THR A 123 0.09 3.12 27.79
CA THR A 123 -0.30 1.96 27.00
C THR A 123 -0.34 2.30 25.51
N THR A 124 0.45 1.57 24.72
CA THR A 124 0.46 1.70 23.25
C THR A 124 -0.52 0.72 22.61
N SER A 125 -1.26 1.22 21.62
CA SER A 125 -2.07 0.40 20.72
C SER A 125 -1.86 0.80 19.27
N VAL A 126 -1.98 -0.15 18.36
CA VAL A 126 -1.92 0.08 16.91
C VAL A 126 -3.29 -0.23 16.31
N LYS A 127 -3.75 0.57 15.36
CA LYS A 127 -5.07 0.44 14.72
C LYS A 127 -4.91 0.54 13.21
N LEU A 128 -5.55 -0.37 12.48
CA LEU A 128 -5.71 -0.29 11.03
C LEU A 128 -7.13 0.15 10.72
N TYR A 129 -7.23 1.22 9.93
CA TYR A 129 -8.45 1.74 9.34
C TYR A 129 -8.41 1.56 7.82
N SER A 130 -9.55 1.28 7.20
CA SER A 130 -9.72 1.24 5.73
C SER A 130 -10.93 2.09 5.31
N ARG A 131 -10.92 2.63 4.09
CA ARG A 131 -12.08 3.32 3.50
C ARG A 131 -13.21 2.35 3.14
N THR A 132 -12.90 1.06 2.98
CA THR A 132 -13.88 -0.03 2.83
C THR A 132 -13.77 -0.99 4.03
N MET A 133 -14.62 -2.02 4.10
CA MET A 133 -14.53 -3.07 5.14
C MET A 133 -13.51 -4.17 4.80
N ASP A 134 -12.96 -4.14 3.59
CA ASP A 134 -11.92 -5.05 3.13
C ASP A 134 -10.57 -4.34 3.12
N VAL A 135 -9.49 -5.12 3.14
CA VAL A 135 -8.12 -4.60 3.09
C VAL A 135 -7.20 -5.58 2.38
N ARG A 136 -6.23 -5.05 1.61
CA ARG A 136 -5.25 -5.90 0.92
C ARG A 136 -4.34 -6.62 1.93
N PRO A 137 -3.92 -7.87 1.65
CA PRO A 137 -3.02 -8.62 2.54
C PRO A 137 -1.73 -7.87 2.88
N THR A 138 -1.17 -7.11 1.93
CA THR A 138 0.05 -6.31 2.14
C THR A 138 -0.12 -5.27 3.25
N ILE A 139 -1.22 -4.50 3.24
CA ILE A 139 -1.52 -3.49 4.27
C ILE A 139 -1.75 -4.16 5.64
N LEU A 140 -2.30 -5.37 5.65
CA LEU A 140 -2.46 -6.15 6.88
C LEU A 140 -1.11 -6.62 7.45
N GLU A 141 -0.16 -7.01 6.58
CA GLU A 141 1.23 -7.32 6.99
C GLU A 141 2.02 -6.07 7.42
N ASP A 142 1.82 -4.92 6.77
CA ASP A 142 2.39 -3.62 7.22
C ASP A 142 1.91 -3.29 8.64
N PHE A 143 0.61 -3.46 8.90
CA PHE A 143 0.01 -3.27 10.22
C PHE A 143 0.56 -4.26 11.26
N LYS A 144 0.70 -5.56 10.92
CA LYS A 144 1.33 -6.56 11.81
C LYS A 144 2.80 -6.22 12.09
N THR A 145 3.53 -5.77 11.07
CA THR A 145 4.93 -5.38 11.18
C THR A 145 5.10 -4.19 12.12
N LEU A 146 4.28 -3.14 11.97
CA LEU A 146 4.27 -2.01 12.89
C LEU A 146 3.85 -2.42 14.31
N ALA A 147 2.86 -3.31 14.46
CA ALA A 147 2.47 -3.83 15.76
C ALA A 147 3.62 -4.56 16.47
N ARG A 148 4.37 -5.41 15.75
CA ARG A 148 5.58 -6.08 16.26
C ARG A 148 6.67 -5.10 16.66
N GLN A 149 6.88 -4.02 15.89
CA GLN A 149 7.79 -2.93 16.25
C GLN A 149 7.36 -2.18 17.53
N GLN A 150 6.05 -2.10 17.81
CA GLN A 150 5.52 -1.59 19.09
C GLN A 150 5.53 -2.64 20.22
N GLY A 151 6.22 -3.78 20.04
CA GLY A 151 6.35 -4.84 21.03
C GLY A 151 5.05 -5.61 21.29
N LEU A 152 4.16 -5.69 20.30
CA LEU A 152 2.96 -6.51 20.31
C LEU A 152 3.22 -7.83 19.57
N THR A 153 2.79 -8.95 20.12
CA THR A 153 2.80 -10.23 19.41
C THR A 153 1.55 -10.40 18.55
N ASP A 154 1.56 -11.35 17.61
CA ASP A 154 0.38 -11.68 16.79
C ASP A 154 -0.83 -12.11 17.65
N GLU A 155 -0.59 -12.59 18.87
CA GLU A 155 -1.63 -12.86 19.87
C GLU A 155 -2.32 -11.62 20.46
N ASN A 156 -1.63 -10.48 20.42
CA ASN A 156 -2.15 -9.18 20.85
C ASN A 156 -2.93 -8.47 19.73
N ILE A 157 -2.97 -9.06 18.53
CA ILE A 157 -3.63 -8.54 17.36
C ILE A 157 -5.03 -9.16 17.23
N THR A 158 -6.02 -8.33 16.94
CA THR A 158 -7.38 -8.73 16.62
C THR A 158 -7.77 -8.14 15.27
N ILE A 159 -7.89 -9.00 14.26
CA ILE A 159 -8.55 -8.69 13.00
C ILE A 159 -10.05 -8.84 13.23
N LYS A 160 -10.84 -7.90 12.72
CA LYS A 160 -12.29 -7.86 12.93
C LYS A 160 -13.04 -8.41 11.74
N GLN A 161 -14.26 -8.89 11.98
CA GLN A 161 -15.13 -9.41 10.94
C GLN A 161 -16.01 -8.30 10.33
N ASN A 162 -16.16 -8.33 9.02
CA ASN A 162 -17.23 -7.61 8.34
C ASN A 162 -18.58 -8.18 8.80
N LYS A 163 -19.38 -7.35 9.46
CA LYS A 163 -20.77 -7.65 9.88
C LYS A 163 -21.74 -6.56 9.40
N GLY A 164 -21.37 -5.86 8.33
CA GLY A 164 -22.07 -4.69 7.82
C GLY A 164 -21.92 -3.44 8.70
N ASP A 165 -22.48 -2.34 8.22
CA ASP A 165 -22.70 -1.12 9.01
C ASP A 165 -23.88 -1.34 9.96
N CYS A 166 -23.87 -0.65 11.10
CA CYS A 166 -25.03 -0.57 11.99
C CYS A 166 -25.38 0.88 12.29
N VAL A 167 -26.68 1.17 12.39
CA VAL A 167 -27.23 2.47 12.76
C VAL A 167 -27.95 2.35 14.11
N PRO A 168 -27.66 3.19 15.11
CA PRO A 168 -28.40 3.18 16.37
C PRO A 168 -29.89 3.48 16.14
N GLY A 169 -30.75 2.58 16.59
CA GLY A 169 -32.21 2.70 16.44
C GLY A 169 -32.82 1.83 15.33
N GLU A 170 -32.01 1.24 14.46
CA GLU A 170 -32.44 0.31 13.42
C GLU A 170 -32.23 -1.14 13.90
N GLN A 171 -33.27 -1.99 13.83
CA GLN A 171 -33.14 -3.40 14.22
C GLN A 171 -32.51 -4.19 13.06
N VAL A 172 -31.34 -4.78 13.32
CA VAL A 172 -30.71 -5.72 12.38
C VAL A 172 -31.41 -7.06 12.53
N GLU A 173 -32.29 -7.40 11.58
CA GLU A 173 -32.82 -8.76 11.47
C GLU A 173 -31.67 -9.74 11.18
N GLU A 174 -31.53 -10.78 12.02
CA GLU A 174 -30.55 -11.84 11.76
C GLU A 174 -30.95 -12.60 10.48
N PRO A 175 -30.01 -12.87 9.54
CA PRO A 175 -30.31 -13.71 8.39
C PRO A 175 -30.62 -15.12 8.88
N VAL A 176 -31.87 -15.55 8.66
CA VAL A 176 -32.41 -16.84 9.15
C VAL A 176 -31.53 -18.00 8.70
N SER A 177 -30.95 -18.71 9.66
CA SER A 177 -30.14 -19.91 9.43
C SER A 177 -31.01 -21.06 8.90
N LEU A 178 -31.05 -21.23 7.57
CA LEU A 178 -31.65 -22.39 6.93
C LEU A 178 -30.73 -23.62 7.03
N THR A 179 -30.83 -24.32 8.15
CA THR A 179 -30.24 -25.65 8.32
C THR A 179 -31.29 -26.73 8.52
N LEU A 180 -31.14 -27.80 7.70
CA LEU A 180 -31.82 -29.12 7.72
C LEU A 180 -33.30 -29.07 7.26
N LEU A 181 -33.81 -29.95 6.38
CA LEU A 181 -33.31 -31.17 5.69
C LEU A 181 -33.84 -31.15 4.21
N GLN A 182 -33.49 -32.03 3.25
CA GLN A 182 -33.47 -33.50 3.23
C GLN A 182 -32.43 -34.10 2.24
N ARG A 183 -32.03 -35.35 2.49
CA ARG A 183 -31.14 -36.16 1.64
C ARG A 183 -31.83 -36.62 0.34
N VAL A 184 -31.13 -36.54 -0.79
CA VAL A 184 -31.37 -37.41 -1.95
C VAL A 184 -30.06 -38.08 -2.38
N ARG A 185 -30.17 -39.29 -2.95
CA ARG A 185 -29.10 -40.29 -3.12
C ARG A 185 -28.09 -39.96 -4.23
N ARG A 186 -26.84 -40.45 -4.05
CA ARG A 186 -25.77 -40.47 -5.06
C ARG A 186 -26.10 -41.36 -6.26
N TYR A 187 -25.62 -40.97 -7.46
CA TYR A 187 -25.13 -41.89 -8.49
C TYR A 187 -23.75 -41.38 -8.95
N VAL A 188 -22.67 -42.07 -8.56
CA VAL A 188 -21.86 -43.02 -9.36
C VAL A 188 -20.77 -42.31 -10.20
N VAL A 189 -19.53 -42.66 -9.88
CA VAL A 189 -18.27 -42.23 -10.51
C VAL A 189 -17.83 -43.29 -11.53
N PRO A 190 -17.19 -42.91 -12.65
CA PRO A 190 -16.20 -43.76 -13.30
C PRO A 190 -14.77 -43.29 -12.97
N THR A 191 -13.92 -44.25 -12.60
CA THR A 191 -12.70 -44.01 -11.82
C THR A 191 -11.42 -44.27 -12.63
N LEU A 192 -10.32 -43.64 -12.19
CA LEU A 192 -8.87 -43.93 -12.39
C LEU A 192 -8.19 -43.14 -13.52
N LYS A 193 -6.94 -42.69 -13.38
CA LYS A 193 -5.78 -43.27 -12.65
C LYS A 193 -4.75 -42.17 -12.27
N GLY A 194 -3.99 -42.35 -11.19
CA GLY A 194 -2.79 -41.54 -10.87
C GLY A 194 -1.53 -41.99 -11.64
N PRO A 195 -0.29 -41.58 -11.27
CA PRO A 195 0.13 -41.01 -9.99
C PRO A 195 0.72 -39.58 -10.08
N ALA A 196 1.28 -39.10 -8.95
CA ALA A 196 1.90 -37.78 -8.82
C ALA A 196 3.29 -37.70 -9.48
N GLU A 197 3.59 -36.51 -10.03
CA GLU A 197 4.95 -35.97 -10.12
C GLU A 197 4.91 -34.51 -9.63
N GLU A 198 5.95 -34.12 -8.89
CA GLU A 198 6.15 -32.76 -8.38
C GLU A 198 6.84 -31.93 -9.46
N VAL A 199 6.22 -30.83 -9.93
CA VAL A 199 6.91 -29.86 -10.80
C VAL A 199 6.52 -28.43 -10.40
N GLU A 200 7.53 -27.64 -10.05
CA GLU A 200 7.43 -26.20 -9.85
C GLU A 200 7.27 -25.47 -11.20
N GLY A 201 6.44 -24.43 -11.24
CA GLY A 201 6.25 -23.57 -12.41
C GLY A 201 4.90 -22.86 -12.33
N SER A 202 4.82 -21.63 -11.83
CA SER A 202 5.19 -20.39 -12.54
C SER A 202 4.32 -20.17 -13.79
N GLY A 203 3.35 -19.25 -13.66
CA GLY A 203 2.36 -18.96 -14.69
C GLY A 203 1.14 -18.23 -14.11
N ASP A 204 1.34 -17.01 -13.60
CA ASP A 204 0.23 -16.10 -13.32
C ASP A 204 0.38 -14.81 -14.15
N ASP A 205 -0.10 -14.86 -15.39
CA ASP A 205 -0.39 -13.68 -16.19
C ASP A 205 -1.66 -12.99 -15.64
N THR A 206 -1.55 -12.31 -14.50
CA THR A 206 -2.58 -11.38 -14.03
C THR A 206 -2.24 -9.94 -14.44
N PRO A 207 -3.01 -9.32 -15.36
CA PRO A 207 -2.76 -7.95 -15.81
C PRO A 207 -3.29 -6.93 -14.78
N LEU A 208 -2.62 -6.81 -13.63
CA LEU A 208 -3.10 -5.99 -12.50
C LEU A 208 -2.04 -5.09 -11.83
N PHE A 209 -1.07 -4.56 -12.59
CA PHE A 209 -0.19 -3.50 -12.09
C PHE A 209 -0.04 -2.36 -13.10
N ASN A 210 -0.69 -1.22 -12.85
CA ASN A 210 -0.43 0.00 -13.60
C ASN A 210 0.92 0.63 -13.18
N GLY A 211 2.02 -0.01 -13.58
CA GLY A 211 3.38 0.48 -13.34
C GLY A 211 3.67 1.84 -13.98
N THR A 212 2.83 2.30 -14.91
CA THR A 212 3.10 3.52 -15.69
C THR A 212 2.98 4.80 -14.88
N GLU A 213 2.28 4.83 -13.74
CA GLU A 213 2.17 6.03 -12.89
C GLU A 213 3.43 6.26 -12.07
N ALA A 214 4.00 5.19 -11.49
CA ALA A 214 5.27 5.24 -10.75
C ALA A 214 6.39 5.85 -11.62
N CYS A 215 6.48 5.43 -12.87
CA CYS A 215 7.48 5.87 -13.83
C CYS A 215 7.25 7.28 -14.42
N LYS A 216 6.17 7.97 -14.00
CA LYS A 216 5.82 9.34 -14.46
C LYS A 216 5.90 10.38 -13.34
N ALA A 217 5.92 9.97 -12.08
CA ALA A 217 6.05 10.89 -10.96
C ALA A 217 7.47 11.50 -10.90
N THR A 218 7.61 12.73 -10.39
CA THR A 218 8.93 13.27 -10.03
C THR A 218 9.50 12.53 -8.83
N PRO A 219 10.83 12.42 -8.64
CA PRO A 219 11.39 11.84 -7.41
C PRO A 219 10.91 12.62 -6.19
N ASP A 220 10.55 11.91 -5.12
CA ASP A 220 10.14 12.52 -3.86
C ASP A 220 11.01 11.95 -2.72
N THR A 221 11.86 12.81 -2.17
CA THR A 221 12.72 12.52 -1.02
C THR A 221 11.91 12.19 0.23
N GLY A 222 10.65 12.64 0.34
CA GLY A 222 9.87 12.56 1.58
C GLY A 222 10.42 13.50 2.68
N PRO A 223 9.71 13.59 3.82
CA PRO A 223 10.03 14.56 4.88
C PRO A 223 10.96 14.02 5.97
N CYS A 224 11.40 12.76 5.90
CA CYS A 224 12.38 12.21 6.83
C CYS A 224 13.81 12.63 6.45
N PHE A 225 14.70 12.66 7.45
CA PHE A 225 16.07 13.19 7.32
C PHE A 225 17.14 12.14 7.02
N GLY A 226 16.74 10.94 6.57
CA GLY A 226 17.67 9.91 6.11
C GLY A 226 18.33 10.28 4.79
N THR A 227 19.47 9.65 4.51
CA THR A 227 20.25 9.86 3.28
C THR A 227 20.40 8.55 2.51
N LEU A 228 19.27 7.90 2.23
CA LEU A 228 19.25 6.64 1.50
C LEU A 228 19.43 6.91 0.00
N ARG A 229 20.51 6.38 -0.59
CA ARG A 229 20.71 6.43 -2.03
C ARG A 229 19.67 5.54 -2.73
N ARG A 230 18.83 6.14 -3.58
CA ARG A 230 17.77 5.46 -4.33
C ARG A 230 17.81 5.87 -5.81
N TYR A 231 17.09 5.13 -6.65
CA TYR A 231 16.95 5.40 -8.07
C TYR A 231 15.54 5.85 -8.41
N PHE A 232 15.39 6.80 -9.32
CA PHE A 232 14.11 7.19 -9.91
C PHE A 232 14.24 7.18 -11.43
N TYR A 233 13.17 6.82 -12.13
CA TYR A 233 13.09 6.90 -13.58
C TYR A 233 12.78 8.34 -14.01
N ASN A 234 13.71 8.96 -14.72
CA ASN A 234 13.49 10.26 -15.35
C ASN A 234 12.98 10.02 -16.78
N SER A 235 11.70 10.30 -17.02
CA SER A 235 11.06 10.13 -18.33
C SER A 235 11.59 11.06 -19.42
N THR A 236 12.31 12.14 -19.06
CA THR A 236 12.90 13.10 -20.00
C THR A 236 14.24 12.60 -20.54
N SER A 237 15.11 12.06 -19.67
CA SER A 237 16.39 11.42 -20.06
C SER A 237 16.23 9.93 -20.41
N MET A 238 15.05 9.36 -20.16
CA MET A 238 14.69 7.95 -20.32
C MET A 238 15.63 7.00 -19.55
N SER A 239 16.17 7.45 -18.42
CA SER A 239 17.16 6.71 -17.62
C SER A 239 16.79 6.68 -16.14
N CYS A 240 17.48 5.82 -15.38
CA CYS A 240 17.32 5.71 -13.94
C CYS A 240 18.41 6.52 -13.23
N GLU A 241 18.02 7.65 -12.67
CA GLU A 241 18.92 8.61 -12.03
C GLU A 241 18.93 8.42 -10.51
N VAL A 242 20.04 8.79 -9.86
CA VAL A 242 20.19 8.66 -8.41
C VAL A 242 19.60 9.88 -7.71
N PHE A 243 18.83 9.66 -6.65
CA PHE A 243 18.42 10.70 -5.71
C PHE A 243 18.65 10.25 -4.26
N MET A 244 18.60 11.22 -3.34
CA MET A 244 18.62 10.94 -1.90
C MET A 244 17.18 10.88 -1.39
N PHE A 245 16.84 9.74 -0.79
CA PHE A 245 15.56 9.47 -0.17
C PHE A 245 15.68 9.58 1.37
N GLY A 246 14.73 10.30 1.96
CA GLY A 246 14.63 10.59 3.39
C GLY A 246 14.42 9.36 4.27
N GLY A 247 14.10 8.21 3.70
CA GLY A 247 13.83 6.96 4.43
C GLY A 247 12.40 6.79 4.92
N CYS A 248 11.50 7.74 4.65
CA CYS A 248 10.06 7.58 4.86
C CYS A 248 9.24 8.39 3.85
N LEU A 249 8.01 7.93 3.62
CA LEU A 249 7.06 8.49 2.64
C LEU A 249 7.71 8.54 1.24
N GLY A 250 7.51 9.61 0.46
CA GLY A 250 7.87 9.61 -0.96
C GLY A 250 6.81 8.96 -1.84
N ASN A 251 7.09 8.86 -3.14
CA ASN A 251 6.23 8.19 -4.12
C ASN A 251 6.90 6.96 -4.73
N GLN A 252 6.21 6.30 -5.66
CA GLN A 252 6.62 5.03 -6.25
C GLN A 252 7.75 5.15 -7.28
N ASN A 253 8.22 6.36 -7.61
CA ASN A 253 9.43 6.57 -8.41
C ASN A 253 10.69 6.47 -7.53
N ASN A 254 10.82 5.35 -6.81
CA ASN A 254 11.80 5.15 -5.75
C ASN A 254 12.18 3.67 -5.67
N PHE A 255 13.23 3.31 -6.39
CA PHE A 255 13.75 1.96 -6.54
C PHE A 255 15.06 1.79 -5.76
N GLU A 256 15.32 0.59 -5.26
CA GLU A 256 16.55 0.34 -4.47
C GLU A 256 17.79 0.28 -5.37
N ASN A 257 17.62 -0.19 -6.61
CA ASN A 257 18.71 -0.35 -7.57
C ASN A 257 18.30 0.05 -9.00
N GLU A 258 19.29 0.39 -9.82
CA GLU A 258 19.10 0.84 -11.21
C GLU A 258 18.39 -0.23 -12.08
N ARG A 259 18.67 -1.51 -11.84
CA ARG A 259 18.12 -2.61 -12.63
C ARG A 259 16.62 -2.75 -12.45
N GLU A 260 16.16 -2.73 -11.21
CA GLU A 260 14.73 -2.73 -10.85
C GLU A 260 14.00 -1.56 -11.51
N CYS A 261 14.57 -0.35 -11.39
CA CYS A 261 14.04 0.86 -12.03
C CYS A 261 13.91 0.70 -13.55
N LEU A 262 14.95 0.22 -14.24
CA LEU A 262 14.93 0.02 -15.69
C LEU A 262 13.94 -1.07 -16.08
N GLN A 263 13.88 -2.19 -15.37
CA GLN A 263 12.91 -3.27 -15.62
C GLN A 263 11.45 -2.83 -15.40
N ARG A 264 11.21 -1.89 -14.47
CA ARG A 264 9.87 -1.36 -14.18
C ARG A 264 9.40 -0.30 -15.18
N CYS A 265 10.32 0.55 -15.64
CA CYS A 265 9.98 1.84 -16.26
C CYS A 265 10.51 2.09 -17.67
N ARG A 266 11.45 1.26 -18.17
CA ARG A 266 11.94 1.36 -19.55
C ARG A 266 10.78 1.21 -20.54
N THR A 267 10.88 1.93 -21.65
CA THR A 267 10.01 1.77 -22.81
C THR A 267 10.86 1.58 -24.07
N GLU A 268 10.26 1.09 -25.16
CA GLU A 268 10.91 0.93 -26.48
C GLU A 268 11.59 2.22 -27.01
N ALA A 269 11.22 3.39 -26.47
CA ALA A 269 11.87 4.66 -26.81
C ALA A 269 13.40 4.65 -26.56
N VAL A 270 13.90 3.85 -25.61
CA VAL A 270 15.35 3.75 -25.35
C VAL A 270 16.14 3.14 -26.51
N CYS A 271 15.49 2.33 -27.37
CA CYS A 271 16.10 1.74 -28.56
C CYS A 271 16.47 2.79 -29.63
N ARG A 272 16.04 4.05 -29.44
CA ARG A 272 16.38 5.19 -30.32
C ARG A 272 17.51 6.07 -29.77
N LEU A 273 17.99 5.78 -28.55
CA LEU A 273 19.08 6.55 -27.93
C LEU A 273 20.45 6.07 -28.42
N PRO A 274 21.43 6.97 -28.63
CA PRO A 274 22.76 6.59 -29.08
C PRO A 274 23.51 5.78 -28.02
N MET A 275 24.50 5.00 -28.43
CA MET A 275 25.45 4.36 -27.50
C MET A 275 26.46 5.39 -26.98
N VAL A 276 26.46 5.64 -25.67
CA VAL A 276 27.28 6.64 -24.99
C VAL A 276 28.24 5.94 -24.02
N PRO A 277 29.47 5.62 -24.42
CA PRO A 277 30.44 4.94 -23.55
C PRO A 277 30.91 5.87 -22.43
N GLN A 278 30.79 5.40 -21.19
CA GLN A 278 31.29 6.07 -19.98
C GLN A 278 32.25 5.13 -19.23
N PRO A 279 33.44 5.59 -18.78
CA PRO A 279 34.32 4.77 -17.94
C PRO A 279 33.63 4.39 -16.63
N CYS A 280 33.73 3.11 -16.22
CA CYS A 280 33.18 2.69 -14.93
C CYS A 280 33.97 1.54 -14.30
N THR A 281 34.00 1.52 -12.96
CA THR A 281 34.66 0.48 -12.15
C THR A 281 33.66 -0.61 -11.76
N GLY A 282 33.67 -1.73 -12.48
CA GLY A 282 32.86 -2.91 -12.17
C GLY A 282 32.66 -3.85 -13.35
N GLN A 283 32.07 -5.02 -13.09
CA GLN A 283 31.61 -5.95 -14.12
C GLN A 283 30.13 -6.33 -13.91
N PRO A 284 29.21 -5.60 -14.53
CA PRO A 284 28.05 -6.20 -15.17
C PRO A 284 28.29 -6.27 -16.68
N SER A 285 28.10 -7.44 -17.29
CA SER A 285 28.05 -7.57 -18.75
C SER A 285 26.71 -7.02 -19.26
N ILE A 286 26.66 -5.70 -19.46
CA ILE A 286 25.48 -5.03 -20.01
C ILE A 286 25.46 -5.13 -21.55
N TRP A 287 24.26 -5.02 -22.10
CA TRP A 287 23.97 -4.97 -23.53
C TRP A 287 23.40 -3.59 -23.88
N ALA A 288 23.59 -3.18 -25.13
CA ALA A 288 22.99 -1.98 -25.71
C ALA A 288 22.49 -2.31 -27.11
N PHE A 289 21.45 -1.62 -27.56
CA PHE A 289 20.94 -1.72 -28.91
C PHE A 289 21.66 -0.74 -29.84
N ASP A 290 22.35 -1.27 -30.84
CA ASP A 290 22.90 -0.49 -31.94
C ASP A 290 21.80 -0.25 -32.98
N SER A 291 21.21 0.94 -32.97
CA SER A 291 20.18 1.35 -33.93
C SER A 291 20.66 1.48 -35.37
N THR A 292 21.97 1.52 -35.61
CA THR A 292 22.58 1.55 -36.96
C THR A 292 22.54 0.17 -37.60
N ASN A 293 22.85 -0.86 -36.81
CA ASN A 293 22.94 -2.24 -37.26
C ASN A 293 21.66 -3.05 -36.95
N GLY A 294 20.75 -2.50 -36.13
CA GLY A 294 19.53 -3.20 -35.67
C GLY A 294 19.82 -4.34 -34.69
N LEU A 295 20.93 -4.26 -33.93
CA LEU A 295 21.46 -5.39 -33.16
C LEU A 295 21.71 -5.04 -31.69
N CYS A 296 21.29 -5.94 -30.81
CA CYS A 296 21.71 -5.95 -29.41
C CYS A 296 23.14 -6.46 -29.28
N VAL A 297 24.06 -5.56 -28.92
CA VAL A 297 25.51 -5.83 -28.80
C VAL A 297 25.97 -5.81 -27.35
N PRO A 298 26.93 -6.67 -26.95
CA PRO A 298 27.52 -6.63 -25.63
C PRO A 298 28.39 -5.38 -25.50
N TYR A 299 28.29 -4.69 -24.36
CA TYR A 299 28.99 -3.43 -24.18
C TYR A 299 30.48 -3.63 -23.88
N LYS A 300 31.30 -2.63 -24.24
CA LYS A 300 32.76 -2.70 -24.13
C LYS A 300 33.20 -2.89 -22.67
N LYS A 301 33.99 -3.94 -22.39
CA LYS A 301 34.53 -4.23 -21.04
C LYS A 301 35.26 -2.99 -20.47
N GLY A 302 34.92 -2.62 -19.23
CA GLY A 302 35.44 -1.41 -18.56
C GLY A 302 34.68 -0.12 -18.87
N TYR A 303 33.62 -0.20 -19.68
CA TYR A 303 32.72 0.92 -19.96
C TYR A 303 31.28 0.55 -19.59
N CYS A 304 30.53 1.55 -19.15
CA CYS A 304 29.11 1.50 -18.89
C CYS A 304 28.37 2.35 -19.94
N GLN A 305 27.11 2.02 -20.19
CA GLN A 305 26.19 2.87 -20.94
C GLN A 305 25.82 4.09 -20.08
N GLY A 306 25.92 5.30 -20.65
CA GLY A 306 25.63 6.57 -19.97
C GLY A 306 24.17 7.02 -20.02
N ASN A 307 23.29 6.32 -20.75
CA ASN A 307 21.87 6.65 -20.92
C ASN A 307 20.97 5.40 -20.83
N GLY A 308 19.67 5.56 -21.14
CA GLY A 308 18.67 4.50 -21.05
C GLY A 308 18.83 3.30 -22.01
N ASN A 309 19.73 3.34 -23.00
CA ASN A 309 19.98 2.24 -23.94
C ASN A 309 20.82 1.12 -23.28
N LYS A 310 20.31 0.58 -22.17
CA LYS A 310 21.02 -0.25 -21.20
C LYS A 310 20.15 -1.45 -20.82
N PHE A 311 20.73 -2.64 -21.00
CA PHE A 311 20.09 -3.92 -20.73
C PHE A 311 21.07 -4.82 -19.97
N TYR A 312 20.58 -5.71 -19.10
CA TYR A 312 21.43 -6.61 -18.31
C TYR A 312 21.59 -7.99 -18.96
N THR A 313 20.75 -8.33 -19.94
CA THR A 313 20.87 -9.55 -20.76
C THR A 313 20.62 -9.26 -22.25
N LYS A 314 21.09 -10.15 -23.13
CA LYS A 314 20.78 -10.06 -24.57
C LYS A 314 19.27 -10.21 -24.81
N ALA A 315 18.64 -11.19 -24.18
CA ALA A 315 17.21 -11.47 -24.34
C ALA A 315 16.33 -10.25 -23.96
N GLU A 316 16.67 -9.57 -22.87
CA GLU A 316 16.00 -8.33 -22.44
C GLU A 316 16.17 -7.17 -23.45
N CYS A 317 17.30 -7.12 -24.16
CA CYS A 317 17.49 -6.17 -25.25
C CYS A 317 16.71 -6.59 -26.51
N ASP A 318 16.75 -7.87 -26.87
CA ASP A 318 16.02 -8.43 -28.02
C ASP A 318 14.49 -8.31 -27.84
N GLU A 319 13.99 -8.41 -26.60
CA GLU A 319 12.57 -8.24 -26.24
C GLU A 319 12.08 -6.80 -26.47
N TYR A 320 12.88 -5.81 -26.04
CA TYR A 320 12.51 -4.39 -26.13
C TYR A 320 12.84 -3.75 -27.48
N CYS A 321 13.89 -4.23 -28.16
CA CYS A 321 14.43 -3.60 -29.37
C CYS A 321 14.61 -4.56 -30.57
N GLY A 322 14.58 -5.88 -30.36
CA GLY A 322 14.87 -6.88 -31.38
C GLY A 322 13.78 -7.10 -32.43
N VAL A 323 12.69 -6.32 -32.38
CA VAL A 323 11.64 -6.32 -33.41
C VAL A 323 12.07 -5.45 -34.61
N VAL A 324 13.13 -5.85 -35.30
CA VAL A 324 13.40 -5.37 -36.66
C VAL A 324 12.36 -6.03 -37.57
N LYS A 325 11.24 -5.33 -37.80
CA LYS A 325 10.32 -5.63 -38.90
C LYS A 325 10.40 -4.53 -39.93
N ASP A 326 10.65 -4.97 -41.16
CA ASP A 326 11.01 -4.17 -42.31
C ASP A 326 10.13 -2.93 -42.52
N GLY A 327 10.77 -1.76 -42.43
CA GLY A 327 10.41 -0.58 -43.22
C GLY A 327 9.16 0.24 -42.87
N GLU A 328 8.18 -0.25 -42.11
CA GLU A 328 6.91 0.48 -41.92
C GLU A 328 6.41 0.67 -40.47
N ILE A 329 6.02 1.91 -40.18
CA ILE A 329 5.50 2.36 -38.88
C ILE A 329 4.03 1.93 -38.75
N SER A 330 3.77 0.78 -38.11
CA SER A 330 2.40 0.36 -37.78
C SER A 330 2.04 0.66 -36.32
N ARG A 331 1.22 1.69 -36.12
CA ARG A 331 0.44 1.87 -34.89
C ARG A 331 -0.69 0.83 -34.89
N THR A 332 -0.67 -0.15 -33.98
CA THR A 332 -1.87 -0.96 -33.73
C THR A 332 -2.08 -1.22 -32.24
N PHE A 333 -3.12 -0.59 -31.67
CA PHE A 333 -3.69 -0.99 -30.38
C PHE A 333 -4.24 -2.43 -30.50
N LYS A 334 -3.93 -3.30 -29.54
CA LYS A 334 -4.75 -4.50 -29.30
C LYS A 334 -5.79 -4.21 -28.22
N ILE A 335 -6.96 -3.78 -28.66
CA ILE A 335 -8.19 -3.96 -27.88
C ILE A 335 -8.49 -5.46 -27.88
N HIS A 336 -8.69 -6.07 -26.71
CA HIS A 336 -9.16 -7.46 -26.62
C HIS A 336 -10.69 -7.48 -26.64
N THR A 337 -11.25 -7.95 -27.76
CA THR A 337 -12.68 -8.27 -27.90
C THR A 337 -12.93 -9.73 -27.56
N SER A 338 -13.92 -10.01 -26.71
CA SER A 338 -14.36 -11.37 -26.37
C SER A 338 -15.13 -12.04 -27.51
N THR A 339 -14.79 -13.30 -27.82
CA THR A 339 -15.66 -14.42 -28.29
C THR A 339 -14.75 -15.61 -28.68
N MET A 340 -15.16 -16.88 -28.63
CA MET A 340 -16.45 -17.47 -28.27
C MET A 340 -16.33 -18.41 -27.07
#